data_AF-A0A7K0PD89-F1
#
_entry.id   AF-A0A7K0PD89-F1
#
_cell.length_a   1.000
_cell.length_b   1.000
_cell.length_c   1.000
_cell.angle_alpha   90.00
_cell.angle_beta   90.00
_cell.angle_gamma   90.00
#
_symmetry.space_group_name_H-M   'P 1'
#
loop_
_entity.id
_entity.type
_entity.pdbx_description
1 polymer ?
#
loop_
_entity_poly.entity_id
_entity_poly.type
_entity_poly.pdbx_seq_one_letter_code
_entity_poly.pdbx_strand_id
1 'polypeptide(L)'
;MTAQVADWDGITAVTGERGEWSFRLGRREIGHLHGDRVLHIAFPKAVWHELHDAGRITFHPVFPDRVGWAARAIRDEDDVRDVVALLRTNYDRERERHPASVD
;
A
#
# COMPACT_ATOMS: atom_id res chain seq x y z
N MET A 1 7.55 -9.97 -4.38
CA MET A 1 6.52 -9.01 -3.92
C MET A 1 5.85 -8.27 -5.07
N THR A 2 6.55 -7.45 -5.87
CA THR A 2 5.91 -6.64 -6.93
C THR A 2 5.07 -7.45 -7.91
N ALA A 3 5.61 -8.55 -8.45
CA ALA A 3 4.87 -9.43 -9.36
C ALA A 3 3.60 -10.03 -8.72
N GLN A 4 3.68 -10.40 -7.44
CA GLN A 4 2.54 -10.95 -6.69
C GLN A 4 1.39 -9.95 -6.54
N VAL A 5 1.70 -8.68 -6.27
CA VAL A 5 0.68 -7.62 -6.13
C VAL A 5 0.15 -7.20 -7.51
N ALA A 6 1.02 -7.17 -8.52
CA ALA A 6 0.63 -6.84 -9.89
C ALA A 6 -0.32 -7.89 -10.52
N ASP A 7 -0.33 -9.12 -10.01
CA ASP A 7 -1.21 -10.20 -10.46
C ASP A 7 -2.61 -10.15 -9.82
N TRP A 8 -2.85 -9.25 -8.86
CA TRP A 8 -4.18 -9.07 -8.30
C TRP A 8 -5.14 -8.53 -9.35
N ASP A 9 -6.35 -9.08 -9.39
CA ASP A 9 -7.38 -8.69 -10.33
C ASP A 9 -7.58 -7.16 -10.33
N GLY A 10 -7.60 -6.55 -11.52
CA GLY A 10 -7.76 -5.10 -11.70
C GLY A 10 -6.61 -4.22 -11.20
N ILE A 11 -5.49 -4.78 -10.72
CA ILE A 11 -4.29 -3.99 -10.39
C ILE A 11 -3.46 -3.71 -11.65
N THR A 12 -3.07 -2.44 -11.79
CA THR A 12 -2.02 -2.01 -12.71
C THR A 12 -0.81 -1.56 -11.90
N ALA A 13 0.37 -2.10 -12.21
CA ALA A 13 1.64 -1.64 -11.68
C ALA A 13 2.27 -0.61 -12.64
N VAL A 14 2.57 0.58 -12.14
CA VAL A 14 3.15 1.68 -12.94
C VAL A 14 4.45 2.16 -12.30
N THR A 15 5.52 2.26 -13.08
CA THR A 15 6.79 2.85 -12.65
C THR A 15 6.70 4.38 -12.70
N GLY A 16 6.98 5.04 -11.58
CA GLY A 16 7.14 6.49 -11.51
C GLY A 16 8.49 6.96 -12.07
N GLU A 17 8.62 8.27 -12.24
CA GLU A 17 9.83 8.91 -12.81
C GLU A 17 11.10 8.71 -11.96
N ARG A 18 10.96 8.32 -10.68
CA ARG A 18 12.08 8.05 -9.77
C ARG A 18 12.25 6.55 -9.50
N GLY A 19 11.64 5.70 -10.31
CA GLY A 19 11.72 4.25 -10.21
C GLY A 19 10.84 3.63 -9.12
N GLU A 20 9.91 4.40 -8.54
CA GLU A 20 8.91 3.85 -7.62
C GLU A 20 7.89 2.97 -8.36
N TRP A 21 7.44 1.88 -7.72
CA TRP A 21 6.37 1.03 -8.24
C TRP A 21 5.06 1.38 -7.57
N SER A 22 4.14 2.02 -8.29
CA SER A 22 2.80 2.33 -7.81
C SER A 22 1.81 1.25 -8.23
N PHE A 23 1.03 0.73 -7.28
CA PHE A 23 -0.03 -0.23 -7.53
C PHE A 23 -1.38 0.48 -7.52
N ARG A 24 -2.15 0.33 -8.60
CA ARG A 24 -3.41 1.04 -8.79
C ARG A 24 -4.56 0.09 -9.09
N LEU A 25 -5.68 0.25 -8.38
CA LEU A 25 -6.97 -0.32 -8.75
C LEU A 25 -7.76 0.75 -9.52
N GLY A 26 -7.82 0.61 -10.85
CA GLY A 26 -8.32 1.65 -11.73
C GLY A 26 -7.57 2.98 -11.53
N ARG A 27 -8.27 4.01 -11.07
CA ARG A 27 -7.69 5.36 -10.82
C ARG A 27 -7.14 5.55 -9.40
N ARG A 28 -7.26 4.56 -8.52
CA ARG A 28 -6.90 4.67 -7.11
C ARG A 28 -5.60 3.95 -6.82
N GLU A 29 -4.63 4.66 -6.24
CA GLU A 29 -3.39 4.05 -5.75
C GLU A 29 -3.65 3.37 -4.40
N ILE A 30 -3.26 2.11 -4.27
CA ILE A 30 -3.37 1.34 -3.02
C ILE A 30 -2.07 1.38 -2.21
N GLY A 31 -0.96 1.80 -2.82
CA GLY A 31 0.35 2.02 -2.22
C GLY A 31 1.45 2.03 -3.29
N HIS A 32 2.66 2.45 -2.92
CA HIS A 32 3.82 2.39 -3.80
C HIS A 32 5.10 2.00 -3.08
N LEU A 33 6.01 1.36 -3.82
CA LEU A 33 7.30 0.89 -3.33
C LEU A 33 8.45 1.75 -3.84
N HIS A 34 9.41 2.04 -2.98
CA HIS A 34 10.73 2.53 -3.39
C HIS A 34 11.73 1.36 -3.42
N GLY A 35 11.70 0.60 -4.52
CA GLY A 35 12.40 -0.69 -4.64
C GLY A 35 11.95 -1.68 -3.55
N ASP A 36 12.83 -2.60 -3.16
CA ASP A 36 12.53 -3.60 -2.11
C ASP A 36 12.84 -3.10 -0.69
N ARG A 37 12.77 -1.78 -0.47
CA ARG A 37 13.22 -1.15 0.80
C ARG A 37 12.11 -0.56 1.64
N VAL A 38 11.11 0.05 1.02
CA VAL A 38 10.05 0.74 1.75
C VAL A 38 8.76 0.80 0.93
N LEU A 39 7.65 0.53 1.61
CA LEU A 39 6.30 0.84 1.18
C LEU A 39 5.91 2.22 1.70
N HIS A 40 5.36 3.07 0.84
CA HIS A 40 4.56 4.22 1.23
C HIS A 40 3.09 3.94 0.91
N ILE A 41 2.23 4.28 1.87
CA ILE A 41 0.81 3.91 1.81
C ILE A 41 -0.03 4.90 2.60
N ALA A 42 -1.30 5.05 2.22
CA ALA A 42 -2.26 5.84 2.97
C ALA A 42 -3.41 4.97 3.48
N PHE A 43 -3.90 5.27 4.68
CA PHE A 43 -5.02 4.57 5.31
C PHE A 43 -6.01 5.57 5.91
N PRO A 44 -7.30 5.22 6.01
CA PRO A 44 -8.24 6.00 6.81
C PRO A 44 -7.84 5.97 8.29
N LYS A 45 -8.06 7.09 8.99
CA LYS A 45 -7.45 7.37 10.30
C LYS A 45 -7.58 6.24 11.32
N ALA A 46 -8.75 5.60 11.41
CA ALA A 46 -8.98 4.50 12.34
C ALA A 46 -8.05 3.30 12.07
N VAL A 47 -7.92 2.90 10.79
CA VAL A 47 -7.01 1.82 10.38
C VAL A 47 -5.56 2.23 10.53
N TRP A 48 -5.23 3.49 10.24
CA TRP A 48 -3.89 4.01 10.47
C TRP A 48 -3.49 3.88 11.94
N HIS A 49 -4.36 4.26 12.88
CA HIS A 49 -4.09 4.14 14.32
C HIS A 49 -3.88 2.68 14.74
N GLU A 50 -4.77 1.78 14.33
CA GLU A 50 -4.64 0.34 14.63
C GLU A 50 -3.28 -0.22 14.17
N LEU A 51 -2.89 0.07 12.93
CA LEU A 51 -1.63 -0.42 12.37
C LEU A 51 -0.41 0.22 13.02
N HIS A 52 -0.49 1.51 13.35
CA HIS A 52 0.60 2.23 13.99
C HIS A 52 0.80 1.77 15.44
N ASP A 53 -0.28 1.62 16.20
CA ASP A 53 -0.25 1.15 17.60
C ASP A 53 0.23 -0.31 17.68
N ALA A 54 -0.03 -1.12 16.64
CA ALA A 54 0.55 -2.46 16.48
C ALA A 54 2.01 -2.47 16.00
N GLY A 55 2.62 -1.31 15.76
CA GLY A 55 4.01 -1.19 15.30
C GLY A 55 4.25 -1.63 13.85
N ARG A 56 3.20 -1.82 13.06
CA ARG A 56 3.29 -2.30 11.66
C ARG A 56 3.61 -1.20 10.67
N ILE A 57 3.38 0.06 11.03
CA ILE A 57 3.68 1.22 10.19
C ILE A 57 4.28 2.36 11.01
N THR A 58 4.99 3.25 10.34
CA THR A 58 5.42 4.55 10.88
C THR A 58 4.79 5.69 10.09
N PHE A 59 4.98 6.93 10.53
CA PHE A 59 4.67 8.09 9.70
C PHE A 59 5.41 8.07 8.37
N HIS A 60 4.78 8.63 7.36
CA HIS A 60 5.40 8.85 6.06
C HIS A 60 6.52 9.91 6.18
N PRO A 61 7.72 9.70 5.60
CA PRO A 61 8.88 10.57 5.83
C PRO A 61 8.71 12.01 5.30
N VAL A 62 7.92 12.20 4.23
CA VAL A 62 7.58 13.53 3.69
C VAL A 62 6.48 14.24 4.50
N PHE A 63 5.67 13.47 5.24
CA PHE A 63 4.57 13.98 6.03
C PHE A 63 4.68 13.50 7.49
N PRO A 64 5.80 13.85 8.18
CA PRO A 64 5.95 13.49 9.58
C PRO A 64 4.77 14.10 10.35
N ASP A 65 4.17 13.33 11.26
CA ASP A 65 3.02 13.71 12.10
C ASP A 65 1.64 13.79 11.41
N ARG A 66 1.54 13.45 10.12
CA ARG A 66 0.23 13.38 9.45
C ARG A 66 -0.36 11.97 9.49
N VAL A 67 -1.27 11.75 10.45
CA VAL A 67 -2.10 10.55 10.52
C VAL A 67 -2.82 10.33 9.20
N GLY A 68 -2.74 9.09 8.71
CA GLY A 68 -3.29 8.67 7.43
C GLY A 68 -2.24 8.46 6.34
N TRP A 69 -1.05 9.07 6.47
CA TRP A 69 0.11 8.78 5.60
C TRP A 69 1.11 7.93 6.36
N ALA A 70 1.56 6.83 5.74
CA ALA A 70 2.35 5.81 6.41
C ALA A 70 3.53 5.33 5.58
N ALA A 71 4.52 4.78 6.27
CA ALA A 71 5.63 4.05 5.69
C ALA A 71 5.81 2.69 6.39
N ARG A 72 6.31 1.70 5.65
CA ARG A 72 6.75 0.40 6.18
C ARG A 72 8.08 0.00 5.54
N ALA A 73 9.13 -0.07 6.37
CA ALA A 73 10.43 -0.56 5.96
C ALA A 73 10.38 -2.08 5.70
N ILE A 74 11.22 -2.53 4.75
CA ILE A 74 11.35 -3.93 4.34
C ILE A 74 12.79 -4.35 4.58
N ARG A 75 12.98 -5.30 5.51
CA ARG A 75 14.30 -5.81 5.92
C ARG A 75 14.44 -7.31 5.73
N ASP A 76 13.32 -8.03 5.79
CA ASP A 76 13.27 -9.48 5.71
C ASP A 76 11.96 -9.97 5.05
N GLU A 77 11.80 -11.30 4.98
CA GLU A 77 10.63 -11.94 4.39
C GLU A 77 9.34 -11.70 5.21
N ASP A 78 9.45 -11.44 6.51
CA ASP A 78 8.33 -11.14 7.38
C ASP A 78 7.77 -9.76 7.04
N ASP A 79 8.65 -8.78 6.83
CA ASP A 79 8.28 -7.46 6.35
C ASP A 79 7.65 -7.52 4.95
N VAL A 80 8.13 -8.39 4.07
CA VAL A 80 7.52 -8.60 2.75
C VAL A 80 6.08 -9.11 2.89
N ARG A 81 5.86 -10.13 3.73
CA ARG A 81 4.51 -10.65 4.00
C ARG A 81 3.60 -9.57 4.57
N ASP A 82 4.13 -8.76 5.47
CA ASP A 82 3.42 -7.65 6.09
C ASP A 82 3.03 -6.55 5.07
N VAL A 83 3.94 -6.17 4.18
CA VAL A 83 3.69 -5.22 3.09
C VAL A 83 2.58 -5.72 2.15
N VAL A 84 2.61 -7.00 1.78
CA VAL A 84 1.55 -7.59 0.96
C VAL A 84 0.20 -7.51 1.69
N ALA A 85 0.14 -7.78 2.99
CA ALA A 85 -1.09 -7.67 3.78
C ALA A 85 -1.58 -6.22 3.91
N LEU A 86 -0.68 -5.25 4.05
CA LEU A 86 -1.01 -3.82 4.09
C LEU A 86 -1.61 -3.33 2.76
N LEU A 87 -1.01 -3.72 1.64
CA LEU A 87 -1.56 -3.44 0.30
C LEU A 87 -2.92 -4.12 0.11
N ARG A 88 -3.09 -5.34 0.62
CA ARG A 88 -4.34 -6.08 0.53
C ARG A 88 -5.48 -5.38 1.27
N THR A 89 -5.18 -4.79 2.43
CA THR A 89 -6.14 -3.99 3.21
C THR A 89 -6.72 -2.86 2.36
N ASN A 90 -5.89 -2.14 1.60
CA ASN A 90 -6.39 -1.08 0.71
C ASN A 90 -7.10 -1.64 -0.53
N TYR A 91 -6.59 -2.72 -1.11
CA TYR A 91 -7.24 -3.38 -2.24
C TYR A 91 -8.68 -3.77 -1.94
N ASP A 92 -8.92 -4.48 -0.82
CA ASP A 92 -10.26 -4.95 -0.44
C ASP A 92 -11.20 -3.77 -0.17
N ARG A 93 -10.72 -2.74 0.52
CA ARG A 93 -11.51 -1.52 0.77
C ARG A 93 -11.90 -0.78 -0.50
N GLU A 94 -11.00 -0.67 -1.47
CA GLU A 94 -11.28 0.01 -2.73
C GLU A 94 -12.18 -0.82 -3.63
N ARG A 95 -12.04 -2.16 -3.63
CA ARG A 95 -12.96 -3.11 -4.28
C ARG A 95 -14.37 -3.02 -3.73
N GLU A 96 -14.53 -2.96 -2.41
CA GLU A 96 -15.85 -2.81 -1.78
C GLU A 96 -16.52 -1.47 -2.09
N ARG A 97 -15.74 -0.39 -2.17
CA ARG A 97 -16.24 0.95 -2.52
C ARG A 97 -16.61 1.09 -3.99
N HIS A 98 -15.93 0.35 -4.85
CA HIS A 98 -16.08 0.39 -6.30
C HIS A 98 -16.14 -1.04 -6.82
N PRO A 99 -17.26 -1.75 -6.59
CA PRO A 99 -17.43 -3.07 -7.18
C PRO A 99 -17.27 -2.92 -8.69
N ALA A 100 -16.54 -3.87 -9.29
CA ALA A 100 -16.47 -3.93 -10.74
C ALA A 100 -17.91 -3.90 -11.28
N SER A 101 -18.18 -3.01 -12.23
CA SER A 101 -19.45 -3.04 -12.94
C SER A 101 -19.62 -4.46 -13.48
N VAL A 102 -20.70 -5.12 -13.04
CA VAL A 102 -21.11 -6.38 -13.66
C VAL A 102 -21.65 -5.97 -15.02
N ASP A 103 -20.88 -6.24 -16.08
CA ASP A 103 -21.38 -6.20 -17.46
C ASP A 103 -22.43 -7.30 -17.69
#